data_AF-A0A956HM56-F1
#
_entry.id   AF-A0A956HM56-F1
#
_cell.length_a   1.000
_cell.length_b   1.000
_cell.length_c   1.000
_cell.angle_alpha   90.00
_cell.angle_beta   90.00
_cell.angle_gamma   90.00
#
_symmetry.space_group_name_H-M   'P 1'
#
loop_
_entity.id
_entity.type
_entity.pdbx_description
1 polymer ?
#
loop_
_entity_poly.entity_id
_entity_poly.type
_entity_poly.pdbx_seq_one_letter_code
_entity_poly.pdbx_strand_id
1 'polypeptide(L)'
;MLTSWAATLDARVAAVAELAQSEEKIVTLAADGILRGAPEQRRRGADTPEKTARDLALVLRHCAHALLRDDAHYLDATLLVWLRSVLLGLGFTPEFLASSYRLLQRAVDESVSARAAKLVRPYLEQCVRTLGATEAEGAA
;
A
#
# COMPACT_ATOMS: atom_id res chain seq x y z
N MET A 1 -8.64 -4.22 26.98
CA MET A 1 -9.14 -3.98 25.60
C MET A 1 -9.22 -2.50 25.18
N LEU A 2 -8.90 -1.51 26.01
CA LEU A 2 -8.44 -0.18 25.52
C LEU A 2 -7.02 0.09 26.00
N THR A 3 -6.72 -0.32 27.23
CA THR A 3 -5.38 -0.25 27.83
C THR A 3 -4.30 -1.01 27.05
N SER A 4 -4.63 -2.17 26.48
CA SER A 4 -3.73 -2.95 25.62
C SER A 4 -3.41 -2.25 24.31
N TRP A 5 -4.38 -1.53 23.74
CA TRP A 5 -4.19 -0.72 22.54
C TRP A 5 -3.41 0.57 22.86
N ALA A 6 -3.73 1.22 23.97
CA ALA A 6 -3.03 2.44 24.40
C ALA A 6 -1.55 2.17 24.67
N ALA A 7 -1.23 1.00 25.25
CA ALA A 7 0.14 0.58 25.52
C ALA A 7 1.03 0.45 24.27
N THR A 8 0.44 0.32 23.07
CA THR A 8 1.19 0.21 21.80
C THR A 8 1.10 1.47 20.94
N LEU A 9 0.38 2.51 21.40
CA LEU A 9 0.18 3.75 20.65
C LEU A 9 1.49 4.45 20.30
N ASP A 10 2.41 4.60 21.26
CA ASP A 10 3.71 5.25 21.04
C ASP A 10 4.50 4.55 19.93
N ALA A 11 4.47 3.21 19.90
CA ALA A 11 5.16 2.42 18.88
C ALA A 11 4.55 2.66 17.48
N ARG A 12 3.22 2.79 17.40
CA ARG A 12 2.51 3.07 16.15
C ARG A 12 2.73 4.50 15.66
N VAL A 13 2.66 5.48 16.56
CA VAL A 13 2.95 6.88 16.25
C VAL A 13 4.37 7.03 15.73
N ALA A 14 5.35 6.40 16.39
CA ALA A 14 6.74 6.41 15.94
C ALA A 14 6.89 5.76 14.54
N ALA A 15 6.24 4.62 14.30
CA ALA A 15 6.28 3.96 12.99
C ALA A 15 5.64 4.82 11.89
N VAL A 16 4.51 5.47 12.16
CA VAL A 16 3.84 6.39 11.22
C VAL A 16 4.71 7.61 10.93
N ALA A 17 5.36 8.17 11.94
CA ALA A 17 6.29 9.28 11.76
C ALA A 17 7.49 8.89 10.88
N GLU A 18 8.03 7.67 11.07
CA GLU A 18 9.13 7.14 10.26
C GLU A 18 8.71 6.90 8.80
N LEU A 19 7.52 6.33 8.58
CA LEU A 19 6.93 6.18 7.26
C LEU A 19 6.75 7.53 6.56
N ALA A 20 6.25 8.55 7.27
CA ALA A 20 6.06 9.89 6.73
C ALA A 20 7.38 10.55 6.34
N GLN A 21 8.43 10.41 7.16
CA GLN A 21 9.77 10.93 6.86
C GLN A 21 10.41 10.24 5.64
N SER A 22 10.06 8.97 5.41
CA SER A 22 10.61 8.16 4.33
C SER A 22 9.69 8.08 3.10
N GLU A 23 8.55 8.78 3.11
CA GLU A 23 7.48 8.61 2.13
C GLU A 23 7.98 8.79 0.70
N GLU A 24 8.65 9.92 0.42
CA GLU A 24 9.17 10.23 -0.91
C GLU A 24 10.10 9.13 -1.44
N LYS A 25 11.02 8.65 -0.59
CA LYS A 25 11.93 7.56 -0.93
C LYS A 25 11.16 6.27 -1.23
N ILE A 26 10.21 5.89 -0.38
CA ILE A 26 9.42 4.66 -0.53
C ILE A 26 8.65 4.69 -1.85
N VAL A 27 7.91 5.77 -2.11
CA VAL A 27 7.02 5.84 -3.28
C VAL A 27 7.80 5.96 -4.58
N THR A 28 8.95 6.62 -4.57
CA THR A 28 9.84 6.72 -5.74
C THR A 28 10.43 5.35 -6.08
N LEU A 29 10.99 4.64 -5.08
CA LEU A 29 11.55 3.30 -5.27
C LEU A 29 10.49 2.32 -5.81
N ALA A 30 9.29 2.36 -5.25
CA ALA A 30 8.19 1.50 -5.67
C ALA A 30 7.71 1.85 -7.09
N ALA A 31 7.51 3.13 -7.39
CA ALA A 31 7.09 3.60 -8.73
C ALA A 31 8.10 3.21 -9.81
N ASP A 32 9.40 3.37 -9.56
CA ASP A 32 10.45 2.96 -10.48
C ASP A 32 10.45 1.45 -10.71
N GLY A 33 10.22 0.66 -9.65
CA GLY A 33 10.05 -0.79 -9.75
C GLY A 33 8.86 -1.17 -10.65
N ILE A 34 7.70 -0.57 -10.40
CA ILE A 34 6.46 -0.85 -11.12
C ILE A 34 6.61 -0.50 -12.60
N LEU A 35 7.10 0.71 -12.90
CA LEU A 35 7.21 1.18 -14.27
C LEU A 35 8.24 0.39 -15.06
N ARG A 36 9.32 -0.12 -14.44
CA ARG A 36 10.28 -1.03 -15.10
C ARG A 36 9.63 -2.36 -15.49
N GLY A 37 8.71 -2.88 -14.69
CA GLY A 37 7.97 -4.11 -14.97
C GLY A 37 6.80 -3.95 -15.94
N ALA A 38 6.40 -2.71 -16.27
CA ALA A 38 5.18 -2.38 -17.01
C ALA A 38 5.43 -1.52 -18.26
N PRO A 39 6.22 -2.00 -19.25
CA PRO A 39 6.57 -1.21 -20.43
C PRO A 39 5.37 -0.90 -21.33
N GLU A 40 4.32 -1.73 -21.34
CA GLU A 40 3.13 -1.51 -22.18
C GLU A 40 2.22 -0.39 -21.65
N GLN A 41 2.13 -0.26 -20.32
CA GLN A 41 1.35 0.77 -19.63
C GLN A 41 1.97 2.15 -19.85
N ARG A 42 3.32 2.24 -19.84
CA ARG A 42 4.05 3.45 -20.23
C ARG A 42 3.77 3.88 -21.67
N ARG A 43 3.64 2.94 -22.61
CA ARG A 43 3.38 3.25 -24.04
C ARG A 43 2.02 3.90 -24.28
N ARG A 44 1.04 3.69 -23.39
CA ARG A 44 -0.28 4.33 -23.48
C ARG A 44 -0.29 5.77 -22.94
N GLY A 45 0.84 6.28 -22.44
CA GLY A 45 0.94 7.64 -21.88
C GLY A 45 0.12 7.85 -20.60
N ALA A 46 -0.44 6.78 -20.03
CA ALA A 46 -1.38 6.86 -18.93
C ALA A 46 -0.69 7.04 -17.56
N ASP A 47 0.53 6.50 -17.40
CA ASP A 47 1.24 6.47 -16.12
C ASP A 47 2.66 7.05 -16.24
N THR A 48 2.87 8.16 -15.54
CA THR A 48 4.18 8.76 -15.31
C THR A 48 4.72 8.36 -13.93
N PRO A 49 6.04 8.44 -13.69
CA PRO A 49 6.61 8.22 -12.36
C PRO A 49 5.93 9.06 -11.27
N GLU A 50 5.64 10.32 -11.55
CA GLU A 50 5.04 11.25 -10.59
C GLU A 50 3.59 10.88 -10.27
N LYS A 51 2.81 10.45 -11.28
CA LYS A 51 1.44 9.99 -11.06
C LYS A 51 1.42 8.70 -10.25
N THR A 52 2.26 7.74 -10.63
CA THR A 52 2.38 6.46 -9.93
C THR A 52 2.81 6.67 -8.48
N ALA A 53 3.83 7.51 -8.24
CA ALA A 53 4.29 7.85 -6.90
C ALA A 53 3.20 8.52 -6.06
N ARG A 54 2.41 9.43 -6.64
CA ARG A 54 1.29 10.08 -5.96
C ARG A 54 0.23 9.07 -5.51
N ASP A 55 -0.14 8.14 -6.38
CA ASP A 55 -1.16 7.13 -6.09
C ASP A 55 -0.64 6.13 -5.01
N LEU A 56 0.64 5.75 -5.08
CA LEU A 56 1.28 4.94 -4.03
C LEU A 56 1.36 5.68 -2.69
N ALA A 57 1.63 6.99 -2.69
CA ALA A 57 1.65 7.80 -1.48
C ALA A 57 0.27 7.81 -0.80
N LEU A 58 -0.81 7.92 -1.58
CA LEU A 58 -2.17 7.83 -1.04
C LEU A 58 -2.40 6.50 -0.34
N VAL A 59 -2.05 5.38 -0.99
CA VAL A 59 -2.19 4.04 -0.39
C VAL A 59 -1.35 3.92 0.89
N LEU A 60 -0.09 4.37 0.87
CA LEU A 60 0.80 4.30 2.02
C LEU A 60 0.26 5.09 3.22
N ARG A 61 -0.30 6.28 2.99
CA ARG A 61 -0.93 7.11 4.03
C ARG A 61 -2.18 6.44 4.62
N HIS A 62 -3.00 5.79 3.80
CA HIS A 62 -4.14 5.02 4.31
C HIS A 62 -3.69 3.81 5.14
N CYS A 63 -2.62 3.12 4.74
CA CYS A 63 -2.01 2.08 5.58
C CYS A 63 -1.50 2.64 6.91
N ALA A 64 -0.88 3.81 6.91
CA ALA A 64 -0.43 4.49 8.12
C ALA A 64 -1.60 4.88 9.05
N HIS A 65 -2.72 5.35 8.48
CA HIS A 65 -3.93 5.62 9.25
C HIS A 65 -4.55 4.35 9.84
N ALA A 66 -4.62 3.26 9.07
CA ALA A 66 -5.09 1.97 9.54
C ALA A 66 -4.20 1.45 10.69
N LEU A 67 -2.87 1.56 10.53
CA LEU A 67 -1.89 1.24 11.57
C LEU A 67 -2.13 2.03 12.85
N LEU A 68 -2.27 3.35 12.77
CA LEU A 68 -2.48 4.19 13.94
C LEU A 68 -3.75 3.82 14.71
N ARG A 69 -4.79 3.40 13.98
CA ARG A 69 -6.09 3.00 14.54
C ARG A 69 -6.10 1.56 15.04
N ASP A 70 -5.15 0.73 14.58
CA ASP A 70 -5.17 -0.72 14.77
C ASP A 70 -6.41 -1.38 14.15
N ASP A 71 -6.84 -0.88 12.99
CA ASP A 71 -8.10 -1.23 12.36
C ASP A 71 -7.89 -1.54 10.88
N ALA A 72 -7.86 -2.82 10.53
CA ALA A 72 -7.74 -3.29 9.16
C ALA A 72 -9.02 -3.06 8.33
N HIS A 73 -10.20 -3.04 8.97
CA HIS A 73 -11.47 -2.80 8.29
C HIS A 73 -11.56 -1.36 7.78
N TYR A 74 -10.98 -0.41 8.52
CA TYR A 74 -10.82 0.98 8.05
C TYR A 74 -10.19 1.06 6.66
N LEU A 75 -9.15 0.25 6.39
CA LEU A 75 -8.43 0.30 5.12
C LEU A 75 -9.28 -0.17 3.94
N ASP A 76 -10.03 -1.26 4.12
CA ASP A 76 -10.96 -1.75 3.10
C ASP A 76 -12.10 -0.77 2.85
N ALA A 77 -12.73 -0.29 3.93
CA ALA A 77 -13.90 0.58 3.86
C ALA A 77 -13.59 1.98 3.30
N THR A 78 -12.39 2.51 3.54
CA THR A 78 -12.02 3.87 3.12
C THR A 78 -11.25 3.93 1.81
N LEU A 79 -10.64 2.83 1.37
CA LEU A 79 -9.81 2.86 0.16
C LEU A 79 -9.92 1.59 -0.69
N LEU A 80 -9.60 0.41 -0.14
CA LEU A 80 -9.22 -0.73 -1.01
C LEU A 80 -10.38 -1.27 -1.85
N VAL A 81 -11.61 -1.31 -1.33
CA VAL A 81 -12.76 -1.82 -2.09
C VAL A 81 -13.04 -0.93 -3.30
N TRP A 82 -13.12 0.39 -3.08
CA TRP A 82 -13.32 1.35 -4.17
C TRP A 82 -12.14 1.37 -5.15
N LEU A 83 -10.91 1.40 -4.63
CA LEU A 83 -9.70 1.46 -5.45
C LEU A 83 -9.57 0.23 -6.33
N ARG A 84 -9.90 -0.96 -5.83
CA ARG A 84 -9.95 -2.19 -6.63
C ARG A 84 -10.86 -2.03 -7.84
N SER A 85 -12.09 -1.56 -7.64
CA SER A 85 -13.05 -1.35 -8.74
C SER A 85 -12.52 -0.36 -9.78
N VAL A 86 -11.88 0.74 -9.34
CA VAL A 86 -11.26 1.71 -10.24
C VAL A 86 -10.13 1.09 -11.05
N LEU A 87 -9.19 0.39 -10.41
CA LEU A 87 -8.02 -0.19 -11.06
C LEU A 87 -8.41 -1.28 -12.06
N LEU A 88 -9.37 -2.14 -11.72
CA LEU A 88 -9.92 -3.13 -12.65
C LEU A 88 -10.65 -2.47 -13.82
N GLY A 89 -11.43 -1.41 -13.57
CA GLY A 89 -12.11 -0.63 -14.61
C GLY A 89 -11.14 0.08 -15.57
N LEU A 90 -9.92 0.39 -15.12
CA LEU A 90 -8.83 0.91 -15.96
C LEU A 90 -8.08 -0.19 -16.74
N GLY A 91 -8.45 -1.46 -16.54
CA GLY A 91 -7.88 -2.61 -17.25
C GLY A 91 -6.59 -3.16 -16.65
N PHE A 92 -6.26 -2.83 -15.40
CA PHE A 92 -5.13 -3.46 -14.70
C PHE A 92 -5.51 -4.89 -14.28
N THR A 93 -4.63 -5.85 -14.58
CA THR A 93 -4.82 -7.25 -14.18
C THR A 93 -4.54 -7.45 -12.69
N PRO A 94 -5.25 -8.35 -11.99
CA PRO A 94 -4.99 -8.65 -10.57
C PRO A 94 -3.52 -9.01 -10.26
N GLU A 95 -2.84 -9.72 -11.16
CA GLU A 95 -1.43 -10.11 -11.00
C GLU A 95 -0.50 -8.90 -11.01
N PHE A 96 -0.76 -7.95 -11.92
CA PHE A 96 -0.05 -6.67 -11.98
C PHE A 96 -0.28 -5.85 -10.70
N LEU A 97 -1.50 -5.79 -10.19
CA LEU A 97 -1.81 -5.09 -8.95
C LEU A 97 -1.09 -5.75 -7.76
N ALA A 98 -1.21 -7.07 -7.62
CA ALA A 98 -0.53 -7.82 -6.56
C ALA A 98 0.99 -7.60 -6.57
N SER A 99 1.62 -7.66 -7.75
CA SER A 99 3.06 -7.41 -7.90
C SER A 99 3.45 -5.96 -7.57
N SER A 100 2.63 -4.98 -7.97
CA SER A 100 2.87 -3.56 -7.69
C SER A 100 2.87 -3.25 -6.18
N TYR A 101 1.91 -3.77 -5.44
CA TYR A 101 1.87 -3.55 -3.98
C TYR A 101 2.91 -4.37 -3.23
N ARG A 102 3.40 -5.49 -3.78
CA ARG A 102 4.60 -6.18 -3.26
C ARG A 102 5.87 -5.34 -3.46
N LEU A 103 5.97 -4.57 -4.55
CA LEU A 103 7.08 -3.63 -4.73
C LEU A 103 7.01 -2.49 -3.71
N LEU A 104 5.82 -1.97 -3.41
CA LEU A 104 5.63 -1.01 -2.32
C LEU A 104 6.05 -1.59 -0.97
N GLN A 105 5.68 -2.84 -0.66
CA GLN A 105 6.10 -3.52 0.56
C GLN A 105 7.63 -3.63 0.68
N ARG A 106 8.31 -4.02 -0.41
CA ARG A 106 9.79 -4.08 -0.44
C ARG A 106 10.41 -2.70 -0.25
N ALA A 107 9.87 -1.67 -0.90
CA ALA A 107 10.37 -0.31 -0.75
C ALA A 107 10.25 0.20 0.69
N VAL A 108 9.18 -0.19 1.41
CA VAL A 108 9.06 0.07 2.86
C VAL A 108 10.15 -0.68 3.63
N ASP A 109 10.31 -1.98 3.39
CA ASP A 109 11.31 -2.82 4.07
C ASP A 109 12.76 -2.28 3.89
N GLU A 110 13.05 -1.63 2.76
CA GLU A 110 14.35 -1.02 2.46
C GLU A 110 14.52 0.42 3.00
N SER A 111 13.43 1.08 3.39
CA SER A 111 13.44 2.51 3.70
C SER A 111 13.24 2.85 5.17
N VAL A 112 12.62 1.96 5.95
CA VAL A 112 12.36 2.19 7.39
C VAL A 112 12.98 1.09 8.25
N SER A 113 12.99 1.31 9.56
CA SER A 113 13.42 0.33 10.55
C SER A 113 12.59 -0.95 10.46
N ALA A 114 13.23 -2.08 10.76
CA ALA A 114 12.55 -3.38 10.81
C ALA A 114 11.33 -3.38 11.74
N ARG A 115 11.34 -2.54 12.79
CA ARG A 115 10.21 -2.36 13.71
C ARG A 115 9.03 -1.67 13.01
N ALA A 116 9.24 -0.55 12.34
CA ALA A 116 8.18 0.15 11.62
C ALA A 116 7.64 -0.69 10.46
N ALA A 117 8.53 -1.32 9.69
CA ALA A 117 8.18 -2.24 8.62
C ALA A 117 7.30 -3.39 9.13
N LYS A 118 7.65 -4.01 10.25
CA LYS A 118 6.85 -5.08 10.87
C LYS A 118 5.45 -4.59 11.27
N LEU A 119 5.33 -3.38 11.78
CA LEU A 119 4.06 -2.82 12.22
C LEU A 119 3.12 -2.51 11.06
N VAL A 120 3.62 -1.95 9.95
CA VAL A 120 2.77 -1.61 8.79
C VAL A 120 2.49 -2.82 7.86
N ARG A 121 3.29 -3.88 7.96
CA ARG A 121 3.22 -5.07 7.09
C ARG A 121 1.81 -5.65 6.93
N PRO A 122 1.00 -5.86 7.97
CA PRO A 122 -0.34 -6.46 7.81
C PRO A 122 -1.25 -5.67 6.86
N TYR A 123 -1.12 -4.34 6.87
CA TYR A 123 -1.90 -3.42 6.02
C TYR A 123 -1.41 -3.42 4.57
N LEU A 124 -0.09 -3.50 4.36
CA LEU A 124 0.49 -3.65 3.02
C LEU A 124 0.14 -5.01 2.41
N GLU A 125 0.17 -6.08 3.20
CA GLU A 125 -0.26 -7.41 2.76
C GLU A 125 -1.76 -7.43 2.42
N GLN A 126 -2.57 -6.67 3.16
CA GLN A 126 -3.97 -6.45 2.82
C GLN A 126 -4.12 -5.75 1.47
N CYS A 127 -3.32 -4.72 1.14
CA CYS A 127 -3.32 -4.15 -0.20
C CYS A 127 -3.02 -5.20 -1.28
N VAL A 128 -2.02 -6.06 -1.06
CA VAL A 128 -1.67 -7.13 -2.01
C VAL A 128 -2.83 -8.10 -2.21
N ARG A 129 -3.48 -8.54 -1.11
CA ARG A 129 -4.63 -9.45 -1.18
C ARG A 129 -5.85 -8.79 -1.81
N THR A 130 -6.29 -7.65 -1.29
CA THR A 130 -7.54 -7.02 -1.73
C THR A 130 -7.44 -6.47 -3.15
N LEU A 131 -6.33 -5.86 -3.53
CA LEU A 131 -6.18 -5.29 -4.88
C LEU A 131 -5.75 -6.35 -5.91
N GLY A 132 -5.11 -7.43 -5.45
CA GLY A 132 -4.65 -8.54 -6.29
C GLY A 132 -5.55 -9.77 -6.33
N ALA A 133 -6.65 -9.83 -5.55
CA ALA A 133 -7.53 -10.99 -5.56
C ALA A 133 -8.22 -11.17 -6.92
N THR A 134 -8.50 -12.41 -7.30
CA THR A 134 -9.35 -12.72 -8.45
C THR A 134 -10.81 -12.87 -7.98
N GLU A 135 -11.80 -12.67 -8.86
CA GLU A 135 -13.23 -12.69 -8.47
C GLU A 135 -13.69 -14.02 -7.83
N ALA A 136 -12.90 -15.09 -7.92
CA ALA A 136 -13.19 -16.39 -7.32
C ALA A 136 -13.11 -16.40 -5.77
N GLU A 137 -12.49 -15.41 -5.13
CA GLU A 137 -12.27 -15.40 -3.67
C GLU A 137 -13.29 -14.57 -2.88
N GLY A 138 -14.24 -13.90 -3.54
CA GLY A 138 -15.22 -13.01 -2.89
C GLY A 138 -16.61 -13.60 -2.64
N ALA A 139 -16.81 -14.90 -2.92
CA ALA A 139 -18.12 -15.56 -2.90
C ALA A 139 -18.20 -16.76 -1.93
N ALA A 140 -17.49 -16.71 -0.80
CA ALA A 140 -17.55 -17.70 0.26
C ALA A 140 -17.89 -17.05 1.61
#